data_AF-A0A3M1DHL8-F1
#
_entry.id   AF-A0A3M1DHL8-F1
#
_cell.length_a   1.000
_cell.length_b   1.000
_cell.length_c   1.000
_cell.angle_alpha   90.00
_cell.angle_beta   90.00
_cell.angle_gamma   90.00
#
_symmetry.space_group_name_H-M   'P 1'
#
loop_
_entity.id
_entity.type
_entity.pdbx_description
1 polymer ?
#
loop_
_entity_poly.entity_id
_entity_poly.type
_entity_poly.pdbx_seq_one_letter_code
_entity_poly.pdbx_strand_id
1 'polypeptide(L)'
;MLDQEQVKARVSELLRDSHLKQLLSDELRALQADRPDELDRDRFNTCVAIQLVRELQRELLADETWQDNERSDQSGCTPGETEFDRILDGLMVAVQHDLLVSHLQMVRVLGGAIAARDTGTSEHNARVTIYATRLGELCELTTERMQALIKGAFLHDIGKIGIRDNILLKHTGLTEPERRIMQSHPEMGARLLKGIPWLEDALDGVRHHHERWDGTGYPDHLCG
;
A
#
# COMPACT_ATOMS: atom_id res chain seq x y z
N MET A 1 2.76 13.27 7.51
CA MET A 1 2.90 11.79 7.57
C MET A 1 3.63 11.49 8.86
N LEU A 2 3.06 10.65 9.73
CA LEU A 2 3.74 10.29 10.97
C LEU A 2 4.95 9.41 10.62
N ASP A 3 6.11 9.78 11.13
CA ASP A 3 7.34 8.98 11.10
C ASP A 3 7.08 7.62 11.80
N GLN A 4 7.78 6.54 11.41
CA GLN A 4 7.74 5.23 12.08
C GLN A 4 7.91 5.38 13.60
N GLU A 5 8.77 6.28 14.06
CA GLU A 5 8.94 6.56 15.49
C GLU A 5 7.70 7.22 16.11
N GLN A 6 6.97 8.04 15.36
CA GLN A 6 5.74 8.69 15.84
C GLN A 6 4.54 7.73 15.87
N VAL A 7 4.44 6.83 14.88
CA VAL A 7 3.43 5.75 14.91
C VAL A 7 3.73 4.79 16.05
N LYS A 8 5.00 4.40 16.23
CA LYS A 8 5.46 3.58 17.37
C LYS A 8 5.15 4.25 18.70
N ALA A 9 5.39 5.55 18.83
CA ALA A 9 5.05 6.32 20.03
C ALA A 9 3.53 6.35 20.29
N ARG A 10 2.71 6.55 19.26
CA ARG A 10 1.25 6.63 19.39
C ARG A 10 0.59 5.29 19.70
N VAL A 11 1.04 4.22 19.05
CA VAL A 11 0.63 2.85 19.36
C VAL A 11 1.10 2.47 20.76
N SER A 12 2.34 2.82 21.13
CA SER A 12 2.84 2.63 22.50
C SER A 12 2.04 3.42 23.53
N GLU A 13 1.55 4.61 23.21
CA GLU A 13 0.71 5.44 24.08
C GLU A 13 -0.69 4.84 24.26
N LEU A 14 -1.32 4.37 23.18
CA LEU A 14 -2.60 3.64 23.24
C LEU A 14 -2.45 2.33 24.04
N LEU A 15 -1.32 1.64 23.89
CA LEU A 15 -1.00 0.42 24.62
C LEU A 15 -0.42 0.66 26.04
N ARG A 16 -0.25 1.92 26.45
CA ARG A 16 0.02 2.28 27.86
C ARG A 16 -1.24 2.33 28.70
N ASP A 17 -2.42 2.31 28.08
CA ASP A 17 -3.67 2.03 28.79
C ASP A 17 -3.56 0.66 29.46
N SER A 18 -3.57 0.65 30.80
CA SER A 18 -3.39 -0.56 31.60
C SER A 18 -4.44 -1.62 31.29
N HIS A 19 -5.65 -1.22 30.89
CA HIS A 19 -6.74 -2.13 30.58
C HIS A 19 -6.54 -2.79 29.21
N LEU A 20 -6.25 -1.99 28.17
CA LEU A 20 -6.00 -2.51 26.82
C LEU A 20 -4.75 -3.40 26.79
N LYS A 21 -3.70 -3.00 27.51
CA LYS A 21 -2.48 -3.79 27.66
C LYS A 21 -2.75 -5.13 28.32
N GLN A 22 -3.59 -5.16 29.35
CA GLN A 22 -3.95 -6.40 30.07
C GLN A 22 -4.77 -7.31 29.17
N LEU A 23 -5.78 -6.77 28.47
CA LEU A 23 -6.65 -7.52 27.57
C LEU A 23 -5.86 -8.16 26.41
N LEU A 24 -4.99 -7.38 25.75
CA LEU A 24 -4.10 -7.90 24.70
C LEU A 24 -3.09 -8.93 25.24
N SER A 25 -2.61 -8.77 26.48
CA SER A 25 -1.70 -9.73 27.11
C SER A 25 -2.39 -11.06 27.43
N ASP A 26 -3.65 -11.02 27.87
CA ASP A 26 -4.41 -12.23 28.20
C ASP A 26 -4.89 -12.96 26.92
N GLU A 27 -5.35 -12.22 25.90
CA GLU A 27 -5.67 -12.74 24.57
C GLU A 27 -4.44 -13.42 23.94
N LEU A 28 -3.27 -12.76 24.02
CA LEU A 28 -2.02 -13.31 23.53
C LEU A 28 -1.62 -14.58 24.27
N ARG A 29 -1.72 -14.62 25.61
CA ARG A 29 -1.39 -15.83 26.38
C ARG A 29 -2.26 -17.01 25.95
N ALA A 30 -3.54 -16.76 25.70
CA ALA A 30 -4.46 -17.78 25.18
C ALA A 30 -4.02 -18.27 23.79
N LEU A 31 -3.67 -17.36 22.87
CA LEU A 31 -3.21 -17.71 21.53
C LEU A 31 -1.84 -18.42 21.54
N GLN A 32 -0.91 -17.98 22.39
CA GLN A 32 0.42 -18.61 22.54
C GLN A 32 0.34 -20.01 23.17
N ALA A 33 -0.64 -20.26 24.04
CA ALA A 33 -0.89 -21.59 24.60
C ALA A 33 -1.32 -22.61 23.53
N ASP A 34 -1.90 -22.12 22.41
CA ASP A 34 -2.35 -22.94 21.28
C ASP A 34 -1.37 -22.92 20.09
N ARG A 35 -0.12 -22.45 20.31
CA ARG A 35 0.90 -22.40 19.25
C ARG A 35 1.27 -23.82 18.78
N PRO A 36 1.17 -24.11 17.48
CA PRO A 36 1.65 -25.37 16.92
C PRO A 36 3.17 -25.54 17.09
N ASP A 37 3.63 -26.74 17.46
CA ASP A 37 5.05 -27.04 17.72
C ASP A 37 5.96 -26.80 16.50
N GLU A 38 5.40 -26.87 15.30
CA GLU A 38 6.10 -26.68 14.02
C GLU A 38 6.39 -25.20 13.71
N LEU A 39 5.73 -24.27 14.40
CA LEU A 39 5.86 -22.83 14.17
C LEU A 39 6.85 -22.20 15.14
N ASP A 40 7.90 -21.62 14.55
CA ASP A 40 8.83 -20.76 15.27
C ASP A 40 8.10 -19.64 16.03
N ARG A 41 8.61 -19.30 17.22
CA ARG A 41 7.95 -18.38 18.16
C ARG A 41 7.79 -16.98 17.56
N ASP A 42 8.77 -16.49 16.81
CA ASP A 42 8.74 -15.15 16.23
C ASP A 42 7.77 -15.09 15.04
N ARG A 43 7.74 -16.15 14.21
CA ARG A 43 6.75 -16.30 13.14
C ARG A 43 5.33 -16.38 13.69
N PHE A 44 5.12 -17.15 14.75
CA PHE A 44 3.81 -17.28 15.39
C PHE A 44 3.34 -15.95 16.00
N ASN A 45 4.22 -15.24 16.71
CA ASN A 45 3.92 -13.92 17.27
C ASN A 45 3.55 -12.90 16.18
N THR A 46 4.20 -12.95 15.03
CA THR A 46 3.86 -12.10 13.88
C THR A 46 2.45 -12.40 13.35
N CYS A 47 2.09 -13.67 13.22
CA CYS A 47 0.74 -14.07 12.80
C CYS A 47 -0.35 -13.63 13.79
N VAL A 48 -0.11 -13.85 15.08
CA VAL A 48 -1.02 -13.41 16.16
C VAL A 48 -1.20 -11.90 16.11
N ALA A 49 -0.12 -11.14 15.92
CA ALA A 49 -0.21 -9.70 15.81
C ALA A 49 -1.02 -9.23 14.58
N ILE A 50 -0.87 -9.90 13.43
CA ILE A 50 -1.72 -9.64 12.24
C ILE A 50 -3.20 -9.87 12.57
N GLN A 51 -3.50 -10.96 13.28
CA GLN A 51 -4.86 -11.28 13.65
C GLN A 51 -5.45 -10.27 14.66
N LEU A 52 -4.68 -9.85 15.65
CA LEU A 52 -5.07 -8.83 16.64
C LEU A 52 -5.33 -7.47 15.98
N VAL A 53 -4.48 -7.03 15.03
CA VAL A 53 -4.73 -5.79 14.29
C VAL A 53 -6.04 -5.84 13.52
N ARG A 54 -6.34 -6.98 12.88
CA ARG A 54 -7.60 -7.17 12.14
C ARG A 54 -8.82 -7.19 13.03
N GLU A 55 -8.73 -7.77 14.23
CA GLU A 55 -9.81 -7.76 15.21
C GLU A 55 -10.03 -6.35 15.75
N LEU A 56 -8.96 -5.66 16.17
CA LEU A 56 -9.01 -4.28 16.64
C LEU A 56 -9.58 -3.34 15.58
N GLN A 57 -9.18 -3.49 14.31
CA GLN A 57 -9.76 -2.72 13.22
C GLN A 57 -11.26 -3.01 13.04
N ARG A 58 -11.70 -4.27 13.17
CA ARG A 58 -13.11 -4.62 13.10
C ARG A 58 -13.91 -4.00 14.23
N GLU A 59 -13.40 -4.02 15.46
CA GLU A 59 -14.06 -3.37 16.60
C GLU A 59 -14.06 -1.84 16.47
N LEU A 60 -12.93 -1.21 16.09
CA LEU A 60 -12.87 0.24 15.90
C LEU A 60 -13.81 0.73 14.79
N LEU A 61 -13.99 -0.05 13.73
CA LEU A 61 -14.90 0.28 12.62
C LEU A 61 -16.36 -0.09 12.91
N ALA A 62 -16.61 -0.93 13.92
CA ALA A 62 -17.94 -1.34 14.34
C ALA A 62 -18.54 -0.40 15.40
N ASP A 63 -17.76 0.52 15.98
CA ASP A 63 -18.15 1.23 17.18
C ASP A 63 -18.06 2.76 17.02
N GLU A 64 -19.20 3.40 16.73
CA GLU A 64 -19.39 4.86 16.85
C GLU A 64 -19.64 5.29 18.32
N THR A 65 -19.49 4.40 19.31
CA THR A 65 -19.96 4.61 20.69
C THR A 65 -18.94 4.24 21.77
N TRP A 66 -17.64 4.51 21.59
CA TRP A 66 -16.71 4.48 22.72
C TRP A 66 -16.72 5.80 23.50
N GLN A 67 -17.67 5.92 24.42
CA GLN A 67 -17.60 6.87 25.54
C GLN A 67 -17.18 6.16 26.84
N ASP A 68 -16.12 6.71 27.43
CA ASP A 68 -15.72 6.72 28.85
C ASP A 68 -16.10 5.52 29.72
N ASN A 69 -15.07 4.77 30.14
CA ASN A 69 -15.07 4.20 31.48
C ASN A 69 -13.65 4.01 32.03
N GLU A 70 -13.17 5.03 32.75
CA GLU A 70 -12.05 4.87 33.66
C GLU A 70 -12.51 4.10 34.90
N ARG A 71 -11.93 2.92 35.16
CA ARG A 71 -11.77 2.42 36.54
C ARG A 71 -10.41 1.77 36.74
N SER A 72 -9.80 2.24 37.82
CA SER A 72 -8.54 1.86 38.46
C SER A 72 -8.38 0.36 38.70
N ASP A 73 -7.18 -0.17 38.38
CA ASP A 73 -6.47 -0.99 39.35
C ASP A 73 -4.95 -0.94 39.10
N GLN A 74 -4.18 -0.78 40.18
CA GLN A 74 -2.72 -0.83 40.19
C GLN A 74 -2.32 -2.18 40.80
N SER A 75 -1.62 -3.02 40.05
CA SER A 75 -0.69 -3.96 40.66
C SER A 75 0.48 -4.26 39.72
N GLY A 76 1.68 -4.09 40.28
CA GLY A 76 2.93 -4.25 39.56
C GLY A 76 3.23 -5.70 39.20
N CYS A 77 3.81 -5.89 38.02
CA CYS A 77 4.53 -7.09 37.66
C CYS A 77 5.60 -6.74 36.62
N THR A 78 6.88 -6.80 36.99
CA THR A 78 8.02 -6.78 36.05
C THR A 78 8.58 -8.19 35.94
N PRO A 79 8.21 -8.91 34.86
CA PRO A 79 9.18 -9.75 34.15
C PRO A 79 9.10 -9.61 32.60
N GLY A 80 8.55 -8.51 32.06
CA GLY A 80 7.86 -8.52 30.76
C GLY A 80 8.39 -7.68 29.58
N GLU A 81 9.59 -7.09 29.61
CA GLU A 81 10.03 -6.21 28.51
C GLU A 81 10.25 -6.97 27.19
N THR A 82 10.88 -8.16 27.20
CA THR A 82 11.23 -8.85 25.94
C THR A 82 10.06 -9.54 25.22
N GLU A 83 8.99 -9.91 25.91
CA GLU A 83 7.82 -10.52 25.27
C GLU A 83 6.88 -9.43 24.77
N PHE A 84 6.64 -8.41 25.60
CA PHE A 84 5.90 -7.20 25.21
C PHE A 84 6.50 -6.51 23.98
N ASP A 85 7.82 -6.31 23.94
CA ASP A 85 8.49 -5.71 22.79
C ASP A 85 8.36 -6.55 21.51
N ARG A 86 8.41 -7.89 21.62
CA ARG A 86 8.18 -8.79 20.48
C ARG A 86 6.76 -8.72 19.94
N ILE A 87 5.78 -8.53 20.82
CA ILE A 87 4.37 -8.35 20.43
C ILE A 87 4.20 -6.98 19.78
N LEU A 88 4.80 -5.93 20.33
CA LEU A 88 4.80 -4.60 19.72
C LEU A 88 5.42 -4.62 18.34
N ASP A 89 6.58 -5.26 18.18
CA ASP A 89 7.23 -5.42 16.88
C ASP A 89 6.35 -6.23 15.91
N GLY A 90 5.72 -7.32 16.38
CA GLY A 90 4.75 -8.06 15.60
C GLY A 90 3.55 -7.21 15.18
N LEU A 91 2.99 -6.40 16.08
CA LEU A 91 1.86 -5.50 15.81
C LEU A 91 2.25 -4.41 14.82
N MET A 92 3.46 -3.87 14.93
CA MET A 92 3.98 -2.91 13.95
C MET A 92 4.13 -3.55 12.57
N VAL A 93 4.70 -4.76 12.48
CA VAL A 93 4.81 -5.51 11.23
C VAL A 93 3.42 -5.80 10.64
N ALA A 94 2.45 -6.15 11.49
CA ALA A 94 1.07 -6.39 11.11
C ALA A 94 0.36 -5.15 10.56
N VAL A 95 0.45 -4.02 11.29
CA VAL A 95 -0.11 -2.73 10.84
C VAL A 95 0.55 -2.30 9.53
N GLN A 96 1.86 -2.46 9.40
CA GLN A 96 2.57 -2.16 8.15
C GLN A 96 2.12 -3.06 7.01
N HIS A 97 1.95 -4.35 7.24
CA HIS A 97 1.45 -5.30 6.26
C HIS A 97 0.03 -4.94 5.80
N ASP A 98 -0.90 -4.73 6.73
CA ASP A 98 -2.28 -4.40 6.37
C ASP A 98 -2.36 -3.03 5.68
N LEU A 99 -1.56 -2.05 6.11
CA LEU A 99 -1.43 -0.76 5.41
C LEU A 99 -0.89 -0.95 3.98
N LEU A 100 0.12 -1.80 3.77
CA LEU A 100 0.63 -2.11 2.43
C LEU A 100 -0.44 -2.80 1.57
N VAL A 101 -1.20 -3.74 2.12
CA VAL A 101 -2.32 -4.38 1.42
C VAL A 101 -3.37 -3.35 1.03
N SER A 102 -3.78 -2.47 1.94
CA SER A 102 -4.72 -1.38 1.64
C SER A 102 -4.19 -0.43 0.57
N HIS A 103 -2.92 -0.04 0.61
CA HIS A 103 -2.31 0.78 -0.44
C HIS A 103 -2.36 0.10 -1.81
N LEU A 104 -2.01 -1.19 -1.88
CA LEU A 104 -2.07 -1.96 -3.13
C LEU A 104 -3.51 -2.09 -3.66
N GLN A 105 -4.49 -2.30 -2.77
CA GLN A 105 -5.90 -2.32 -3.14
C GLN A 105 -6.37 -0.96 -3.69
N MET A 106 -5.98 0.14 -3.04
CA MET A 106 -6.30 1.48 -3.53
C MET A 106 -5.70 1.75 -4.92
N VAL A 107 -4.43 1.42 -5.13
CA VAL A 107 -3.78 1.55 -6.45
C VAL A 107 -4.50 0.74 -7.52
N ARG A 108 -4.88 -0.50 -7.19
CA ARG A 108 -5.65 -1.35 -8.11
C ARG A 108 -7.00 -0.72 -8.47
N VAL A 109 -7.72 -0.18 -7.49
CA VAL A 109 -9.02 0.49 -7.72
C VAL A 109 -8.84 1.75 -8.56
N LEU A 110 -7.85 2.58 -8.26
CA LEU A 110 -7.56 3.81 -8.99
C LEU A 110 -7.19 3.52 -10.45
N GLY A 111 -6.22 2.62 -10.68
CA GLY A 111 -5.84 2.21 -12.03
C GLY A 111 -7.00 1.57 -12.79
N GLY A 112 -7.76 0.70 -12.11
CA GLY A 112 -8.93 0.03 -12.69
C GLY A 112 -10.06 0.99 -13.06
N ALA A 113 -10.31 2.04 -12.27
CA ALA A 113 -11.33 3.04 -12.57
C ALA A 113 -10.99 3.85 -13.83
N ILE A 114 -9.72 4.23 -14.00
CA ILE A 114 -9.26 4.91 -15.23
C ILE A 114 -9.35 3.99 -16.44
N ALA A 115 -8.90 2.74 -16.32
CA ALA A 115 -8.98 1.76 -17.38
C ALA A 115 -10.43 1.46 -17.80
N ALA A 116 -11.35 1.38 -16.84
CA ALA A 116 -12.77 1.22 -17.10
C ALA A 116 -13.39 2.43 -17.82
N ARG A 117 -12.96 3.66 -17.48
CA ARG A 117 -13.38 4.86 -18.20
C ARG A 117 -12.84 4.90 -19.63
N ASP A 118 -11.57 4.54 -19.84
CA ASP A 118 -10.90 4.63 -21.14
C ASP A 118 -11.25 3.47 -22.09
N THR A 119 -11.08 2.23 -21.62
CA THR A 119 -11.18 1.01 -22.45
C THR A 119 -12.41 0.16 -22.16
N GLY A 120 -13.21 0.52 -21.15
CA GLY A 120 -14.39 -0.22 -20.74
C GLY A 120 -14.13 -1.38 -19.77
N THR A 121 -12.88 -1.77 -19.52
CA THR A 121 -12.54 -2.82 -18.53
C THR A 121 -11.24 -2.51 -17.78
N SER A 122 -11.10 -3.05 -16.56
CA SER A 122 -9.88 -2.92 -15.75
C SER A 122 -8.83 -4.00 -16.04
N GLU A 123 -9.12 -4.92 -16.96
CA GLU A 123 -8.27 -6.07 -17.25
C GLU A 123 -6.95 -5.69 -17.92
N HIS A 124 -6.92 -4.56 -18.65
CA HIS A 124 -5.72 -4.07 -19.32
C HIS A 124 -4.56 -3.88 -18.33
N ASN A 125 -4.77 -3.11 -17.26
CA ASN A 125 -3.72 -2.81 -16.28
C ASN A 125 -3.24 -4.09 -15.58
N ALA A 126 -4.15 -5.03 -15.31
CA ALA A 126 -3.79 -6.32 -14.73
C ALA A 126 -2.88 -7.14 -15.67
N ARG A 127 -3.22 -7.22 -16.97
CA ARG A 127 -2.39 -7.92 -17.98
C ARG A 127 -1.02 -7.26 -18.13
N VAL A 128 -0.97 -5.94 -18.26
CA VAL A 128 0.29 -5.18 -18.37
C VAL A 128 1.17 -5.43 -17.15
N THR A 129 0.59 -5.39 -15.95
CA THR A 129 1.34 -5.67 -14.70
C THR A 129 1.90 -7.09 -14.70
N ILE A 130 1.12 -8.10 -15.08
CA ILE A 130 1.59 -9.48 -15.16
C ILE A 130 2.79 -9.58 -16.12
N TYR A 131 2.70 -9.01 -17.31
CA TYR A 131 3.79 -9.05 -18.28
C TYR A 131 5.04 -8.30 -17.80
N ALA A 132 4.85 -7.12 -17.21
CA ALA A 132 5.93 -6.33 -16.64
C ALA A 132 6.65 -7.09 -15.51
N THR A 133 5.90 -7.65 -14.55
CA THR A 133 6.47 -8.45 -13.45
C THR A 133 7.25 -9.64 -13.97
N ARG A 134 6.71 -10.40 -14.96
CA ARG A 134 7.44 -11.53 -15.55
C ARG A 134 8.73 -11.11 -16.25
N LEU A 135 8.72 -9.97 -16.94
CA LEU A 135 9.95 -9.42 -17.53
C LEU A 135 10.95 -9.00 -16.45
N GLY A 136 10.47 -8.35 -15.38
CA GLY A 136 11.30 -7.96 -14.24
C GLY A 136 11.94 -9.14 -13.53
N GLU A 137 11.22 -10.27 -13.40
CA GLU A 137 11.75 -11.52 -12.86
C GLU A 137 12.90 -12.06 -13.73
N LEU A 138 12.73 -12.09 -15.05
CA LEU A 138 13.76 -12.54 -16.00
C LEU A 138 14.99 -11.61 -16.03
N CYS A 139 14.78 -10.32 -15.73
CA CYS A 139 15.85 -9.34 -15.60
C CYS A 139 16.48 -9.31 -14.19
N GLU A 140 16.10 -10.21 -13.29
CA GLU A 140 16.62 -10.31 -11.92
C GLU A 140 16.54 -8.97 -11.15
N LEU A 141 15.43 -8.24 -11.32
CA LEU A 141 15.21 -6.99 -10.59
C LEU A 141 15.18 -7.24 -9.07
N THR A 142 15.74 -6.30 -8.31
CA THR A 142 15.64 -6.32 -6.84
C THR A 142 14.20 -6.15 -6.39
N THR A 143 13.91 -6.52 -5.14
CA THR A 143 12.57 -6.37 -4.55
C THR A 143 12.04 -4.94 -4.67
N GLU A 144 12.89 -3.93 -4.42
CA GLU A 144 12.53 -2.51 -4.48
C GLU A 144 12.16 -2.10 -5.91
N ARG A 145 12.95 -2.54 -6.90
CA ARG A 145 12.68 -2.28 -8.32
C ARG A 145 11.44 -3.01 -8.82
N MET A 146 11.16 -4.21 -8.30
CA MET A 146 9.94 -4.94 -8.61
C MET A 146 8.70 -4.24 -8.04
N GLN A 147 8.78 -3.70 -6.82
CA GLN A 147 7.69 -2.91 -6.22
C GLN A 147 7.40 -1.65 -7.04
N ALA A 148 8.45 -0.92 -7.41
CA ALA A 148 8.36 0.24 -8.31
C ALA A 148 7.67 -0.11 -9.63
N LEU A 149 8.09 -1.21 -10.26
CA LEU A 149 7.54 -1.70 -11.53
C LEU A 149 6.06 -2.04 -11.42
N ILE A 150 5.65 -2.76 -10.37
CA ILE A 150 4.24 -3.15 -10.15
C ILE A 150 3.37 -1.90 -9.95
N LYS A 151 3.79 -0.97 -9.09
CA LYS A 151 3.06 0.29 -8.85
C LYS A 151 2.95 1.10 -10.14
N GLY A 152 4.05 1.27 -10.85
CA GLY A 152 4.11 1.98 -12.13
C GLY A 152 3.20 1.36 -13.18
N ALA A 153 3.21 0.03 -13.32
CA ALA A 153 2.36 -0.68 -14.27
C ALA A 153 0.86 -0.52 -13.97
N PHE A 154 0.45 -0.51 -12.70
CA PHE A 154 -0.96 -0.26 -12.35
C PHE A 154 -1.40 1.18 -12.61
N LEU A 155 -0.49 2.15 -12.43
CA LEU A 155 -0.77 3.58 -12.44
C LEU A 155 -0.31 4.31 -13.71
N HIS A 156 0.30 3.63 -14.69
CA HIS A 156 0.92 4.28 -15.86
C HIS A 156 -0.04 5.27 -16.57
N ASP A 157 -1.32 4.91 -16.62
CA ASP A 157 -2.38 5.68 -17.26
C ASP A 157 -3.14 6.64 -16.34
N ILE A 158 -2.77 6.79 -15.05
CA ILE A 158 -3.53 7.57 -14.06
C ILE A 158 -3.78 9.02 -14.50
N GLY A 159 -2.85 9.61 -15.27
CA GLY A 159 -2.98 10.96 -15.80
C GLY A 159 -4.11 11.15 -16.81
N LYS A 160 -4.66 10.07 -17.39
CA LYS A 160 -5.84 10.14 -18.28
C LYS A 160 -7.08 10.69 -17.57
N ILE A 161 -7.09 10.73 -16.23
CA ILE A 161 -8.13 11.42 -15.45
C ILE A 161 -8.28 12.89 -15.85
N GLY A 162 -7.18 13.55 -16.27
CA GLY A 162 -7.19 14.95 -16.68
C GLY A 162 -7.56 15.20 -18.16
N ILE A 163 -7.75 14.14 -18.94
CA ILE A 163 -8.07 14.24 -20.37
C ILE A 163 -9.59 14.28 -20.53
N ARG A 164 -10.12 15.23 -21.32
CA ARG A 164 -11.56 15.36 -21.56
C ARG A 164 -12.10 14.21 -22.40
N ASP A 165 -13.34 13.79 -22.13
CA ASP A 165 -13.99 12.65 -22.80
C ASP A 165 -14.06 12.78 -24.32
N ASN A 166 -14.25 13.99 -24.85
CA ASN A 166 -14.29 14.24 -26.30
C ASN A 166 -12.95 13.95 -27.00
N ILE A 167 -11.85 13.86 -26.24
CA ILE A 167 -10.52 13.45 -26.71
C ILE A 167 -10.26 12.00 -26.30
N LEU A 168 -10.51 11.65 -25.03
CA LEU A 168 -10.24 10.32 -24.48
C LEU A 168 -11.02 9.21 -25.20
N LEU A 169 -12.33 9.41 -25.38
CA LEU A 169 -13.26 8.42 -25.92
C LEU A 169 -13.47 8.55 -27.43
N LYS A 170 -12.61 9.33 -28.10
CA LYS A 170 -12.79 9.62 -29.54
C LYS A 170 -12.45 8.37 -30.37
N HIS A 171 -13.46 7.84 -31.06
CA HIS A 171 -13.30 6.67 -31.94
C HIS A 171 -12.69 6.99 -33.32
N THR A 172 -12.63 8.26 -33.69
CA THR A 172 -11.96 8.72 -34.91
C THR A 172 -10.52 9.14 -34.60
N GLY A 173 -9.68 9.26 -35.62
CA GLY A 173 -8.30 9.69 -35.41
C GLY A 173 -8.20 11.03 -34.67
N LEU A 174 -7.29 11.11 -33.69
CA LEU A 174 -6.96 12.36 -33.03
C LEU A 174 -6.28 13.31 -34.02
N THR A 175 -6.72 14.56 -34.04
CA THR A 175 -6.00 15.66 -34.67
C THR A 175 -4.68 15.90 -33.92
N GLU A 176 -3.75 16.60 -34.55
CA GLU A 176 -2.45 16.87 -33.94
C GLU A 176 -2.53 17.64 -32.60
N PRO A 177 -3.41 18.65 -32.42
CA PRO A 177 -3.64 19.26 -31.11
C PRO A 177 -4.23 18.31 -30.06
N GLU A 178 -5.18 17.47 -30.44
CA GLU A 178 -5.80 16.48 -29.54
C GLU A 178 -4.79 15.40 -29.13
N ARG A 179 -3.93 14.98 -30.06
CA ARG A 179 -2.84 14.03 -29.79
C ARG A 179 -1.88 14.59 -28.76
N ARG A 180 -1.47 15.86 -28.87
CA ARG A 180 -0.63 16.50 -27.84
C ARG A 180 -1.27 16.52 -26.46
N ILE A 181 -2.59 16.72 -26.40
CA ILE A 181 -3.33 16.63 -25.13
C ILE A 181 -3.29 15.20 -24.60
N MET A 182 -3.60 14.20 -25.42
CA MET A 182 -3.52 12.78 -25.02
C MET A 182 -2.11 12.41 -24.54
N GLN A 183 -1.06 12.85 -25.22
CA GLN A 183 0.34 12.59 -24.90
C GLN A 183 0.81 13.27 -23.60
N SER A 184 0.02 14.19 -23.02
CA SER A 184 0.36 14.82 -21.73
C SER A 184 0.08 13.92 -20.52
N HIS A 185 -0.67 12.82 -20.68
CA HIS A 185 -1.08 11.99 -19.56
C HIS A 185 0.08 11.36 -18.74
N PRO A 186 1.25 10.99 -19.30
CA PRO A 186 2.34 10.45 -18.49
C PRO A 186 2.92 11.52 -17.55
N GLU A 187 3.11 12.75 -18.07
CA GLU A 187 3.55 13.88 -17.26
C GLU A 187 2.51 14.24 -16.18
N MET A 188 1.23 14.31 -16.55
CA MET A 188 0.15 14.58 -15.61
C MET A 188 0.07 13.50 -14.54
N GLY A 189 0.21 12.23 -14.92
CA GLY A 189 0.24 11.10 -14.00
C GLY A 189 1.37 11.23 -12.99
N ALA A 190 2.61 11.41 -13.45
CA ALA A 190 3.75 11.61 -12.57
C ALA A 190 3.56 12.82 -11.64
N ARG A 191 2.98 13.92 -12.14
CA ARG A 191 2.68 15.11 -11.34
C ARG A 191 1.62 14.85 -10.26
N LEU A 192 0.62 14.01 -10.54
CA LEU A 192 -0.44 13.64 -9.58
C LEU A 192 0.11 12.79 -8.43
N LEU A 193 1.07 11.91 -8.72
CA LEU A 193 1.64 11.01 -7.72
C LEU A 193 2.78 11.65 -6.92
N LYS A 194 3.44 12.67 -7.48
CA LYS A 194 4.59 13.35 -6.88
C LYS A 194 4.27 13.86 -5.47
N GLY A 195 5.20 13.59 -4.55
CA GLY A 195 5.09 14.00 -3.15
C GLY A 195 4.30 13.03 -2.27
N ILE A 196 3.85 11.89 -2.82
CA ILE A 196 3.29 10.77 -2.04
C ILE A 196 4.44 9.77 -1.81
N PRO A 197 5.04 9.70 -0.60
CA PRO A 197 6.29 8.96 -0.40
C PRO A 197 6.24 7.48 -0.81
N TRP A 198 5.08 6.84 -0.67
CA TRP A 198 4.89 5.42 -1.03
C TRP A 198 4.81 5.17 -2.56
N LEU A 199 4.56 6.21 -3.37
CA LEU A 199 4.43 6.13 -4.83
C LEU A 199 5.61 6.74 -5.58
N GLU A 200 6.58 7.29 -4.87
CA GLU A 200 7.67 8.04 -5.49
C GLU A 200 8.59 7.17 -6.34
N ASP A 201 8.68 5.88 -5.98
CA ASP A 201 9.37 4.85 -6.75
C ASP A 201 8.65 4.47 -8.05
N ALA A 202 7.36 4.78 -8.20
CA ALA A 202 6.58 4.49 -9.40
C ALA A 202 6.66 5.61 -10.46
N LEU A 203 7.16 6.80 -10.10
CA LEU A 203 7.10 7.99 -10.96
C LEU A 203 7.75 7.78 -12.32
N ASP A 204 8.92 7.13 -12.36
CA ASP A 204 9.62 6.89 -13.61
C ASP A 204 8.82 5.95 -14.53
N GLY A 205 8.22 4.90 -13.94
CA GLY A 205 7.36 3.98 -14.68
C GLY A 205 6.13 4.67 -15.23
N VAL A 206 5.53 5.62 -14.50
CA VAL A 206 4.37 6.37 -14.98
C VAL A 206 4.77 7.41 -16.02
N ARG A 207 5.86 8.14 -15.83
CA ARG A 207 6.27 9.23 -16.72
C ARG A 207 6.77 8.74 -18.07
N HIS A 208 7.55 7.66 -18.07
CA HIS A 208 8.35 7.26 -19.22
C HIS A 208 7.82 6.02 -19.96
N HIS A 209 6.62 5.51 -19.64
CA HIS A 209 6.09 4.30 -20.29
C HIS A 209 5.80 4.44 -21.80
N HIS A 210 5.82 5.67 -22.31
CA HIS A 210 5.72 5.96 -23.75
C HIS A 210 7.05 6.42 -24.37
N GLU A 211 8.15 6.38 -23.63
CA GLU A 211 9.49 6.53 -24.18
C GLU A 211 9.83 5.36 -25.10
N ARG A 212 10.71 5.61 -26.06
CA ARG A 212 11.14 4.64 -27.05
C ARG A 212 12.65 4.60 -27.10
N TRP A 213 13.21 3.41 -27.25
CA TRP A 213 14.67 3.17 -27.36
C TRP A 213 15.36 4.09 -28.39
N ASP A 214 14.65 4.40 -29.49
CA ASP A 214 15.14 5.25 -30.59
C ASP A 214 15.04 6.77 -30.32
N GLY A 215 14.57 7.20 -29.14
CA GLY A 215 14.41 8.62 -28.80
C GLY A 215 13.17 9.29 -29.39
N THR A 216 12.33 8.56 -30.14
CA THR A 216 11.12 9.12 -30.76
C THR A 216 9.88 9.07 -29.87
N GLY A 217 10.04 8.61 -28.63
CA GLY A 217 8.99 8.54 -27.61
C GLY A 217 8.65 9.91 -27.02
N TYR A 218 7.90 9.90 -25.92
CA TYR A 218 7.49 11.11 -25.17
C TYR A 218 7.29 10.74 -23.68
N PRO A 219 7.32 11.70 -22.73
CA PRO A 219 7.38 13.16 -22.90
C PRO A 219 8.79 13.79 -23.01
N ASP A 220 9.84 13.09 -22.61
CA ASP A 220 11.19 13.65 -22.46
C ASP A 220 12.12 13.29 -23.62
N HIS A 221 11.68 12.42 -24.54
CA HIS A 221 12.46 11.98 -25.71
C HIS A 221 13.76 11.28 -25.30
N LEU A 222 13.67 10.42 -24.28
CA LEU A 222 14.81 9.69 -23.77
C LEU A 222 15.28 8.66 -24.81
N CYS A 223 16.60 8.50 -24.93
CA CYS A 223 17.23 7.47 -25.75
C CYS A 223 18.12 6.59 -24.87
N GLY A 224 18.23 5.33 -25.22
CA GLY A 224 19.01 4.35 -24.48
C GLY A 224 18.74 3.00 -25.07
#